data_AF-A0A932YRR6-F1
#
_entry.id   AF-A0A932YRR6-F1
#
_cell.length_a   1.000
_cell.length_b   1.000
_cell.length_c   1.000
_cell.angle_alpha   90.00
_cell.angle_beta   90.00
_cell.angle_gamma   90.00
#
_symmetry.space_group_name_H-M   'P 1'
#
loop_
_entity.id
_entity.type
_entity.pdbx_description
1 polymer ?
#
loop_
_entity_poly.entity_id
_entity_poly.type
_entity_poly.pdbx_seq_one_letter_code
_entity_poly.pdbx_strand_id
1 'polypeptide(L)' 'PFQMLYYTAILNGIIAPPLMVLLMLISNNKKIMGEYTNSFSINILGVIITAVMGIASLAFLAGIIF' A
#
# COMPACT_ATOMS: atom_id res chain seq x y z
N PRO A 1 -11.51 25.10 1.05
CA PRO A 1 -12.06 23.71 1.09
C PRO A 1 -11.28 22.70 0.24
N PHE A 2 -11.04 22.96 -1.06
CA PHE A 2 -10.34 22.02 -1.95
C PHE A 2 -8.87 21.75 -1.58
N GLN A 3 -8.17 22.73 -1.01
CA GLN A 3 -6.78 22.54 -0.56
C GLN A 3 -6.67 21.46 0.53
N MET A 4 -7.64 21.40 1.44
CA MET A 4 -7.67 20.38 2.50
C MET A 4 -7.83 18.97 1.93
N LEU A 5 -8.65 18.82 0.88
CA LEU A 5 -8.84 17.57 0.16
C LEU A 5 -7.57 17.16 -0.58
N TYR A 6 -6.89 18.12 -1.22
CA TYR A 6 -5.63 17.90 -1.92
C TYR A 6 -4.52 17.43 -0.97
N TYR A 7 -4.35 18.11 0.18
CA TYR A 7 -3.42 17.67 1.23
C TYR A 7 -3.76 16.26 1.73
N THR A 8 -5.04 15.94 1.93
CA THR A 8 -5.48 14.60 2.37
C THR A 8 -5.18 13.52 1.33
N ALA A 9 -5.27 13.83 0.04
CA ALA A 9 -4.93 12.91 -1.04
C ALA A 9 -3.42 12.61 -1.08
N ILE A 10 -2.58 13.63 -0.92
CA ILE A 10 -1.12 13.46 -0.82
C ILE A 10 -0.76 12.61 0.41
N LEU A 11 -1.36 12.93 1.56
CA LEU A 11 -1.13 12.21 2.81
C LEU A 11 -1.55 10.74 2.69
N ASN A 12 -2.72 10.46 2.10
CA ASN A 12 -3.15 9.09 1.80
C ASN A 12 -2.24 8.39 0.79
N GLY A 13 -1.77 9.07 -0.26
CA GLY A 13 -0.85 8.49 -1.24
C GLY A 13 0.47 8.02 -0.62
N ILE A 14 0.95 8.73 0.41
CA ILE A 14 2.18 8.37 1.16
C ILE A 14 1.91 7.26 2.18
N ILE A 15 0.76 7.29 2.87
CA ILE A 15 0.41 6.32 3.93
C ILE A 15 -0.09 4.98 3.36
N ALA A 16 -0.75 4.98 2.20
CA ALA A 16 -1.32 3.78 1.62
C ALA A 16 -0.31 2.64 1.36
N PRO A 17 0.90 2.87 0.79
CA PRO A 17 1.89 1.79 0.61
C PRO A 17 2.29 1.07 1.91
N PRO A 18 2.73 1.76 2.99
CA PRO A 18 3.07 1.08 4.24
C PRO A 18 1.87 0.41 4.91
N LEU A 19 0.66 1.01 4.83
CA LEU A 19 -0.56 0.34 5.29
C LEU A 19 -0.84 -0.95 4.52
N MET A 20 -0.65 -0.95 3.19
CA MET A 20 -0.88 -2.12 2.35
C MET A 20 0.08 -3.26 2.72
N VAL A 21 1.34 -2.94 3.00
CA VAL A 21 2.35 -3.91 3.48
C VAL A 21 1.93 -4.51 4.82
N LEU A 22 1.51 -3.66 5.77
CA LEU A 22 0.99 -4.10 7.07
C LEU A 22 -0.24 -5.00 6.91
N LEU A 23 -1.20 -4.60 6.06
CA LEU A 23 -2.40 -5.38 5.78
C LEU A 23 -2.06 -6.75 5.18
N MET A 24 -1.09 -6.82 4.26
CA MET A 24 -0.63 -8.09 3.70
C MET A 24 0.06 -8.99 4.74
N LEU A 25 0.87 -8.42 5.63
CA LEU A 25 1.50 -9.15 6.74
C LEU A 25 0.45 -9.72 7.71
N ILE A 26 -0.54 -8.90 8.07
CA ILE A 26 -1.64 -9.31 8.96
C ILE A 26 -2.52 -10.36 8.26
N SER A 27 -2.85 -10.17 6.99
CA SER A 27 -3.75 -11.06 6.23
C SER A 27 -3.10 -12.39 5.84
N ASN A 28 -1.77 -12.46 5.76
CA ASN A 28 -1.04 -13.73 5.63
C ASN A 28 -0.97 -14.53 6.93
N ASN A 29 -1.21 -13.89 8.08
CA ASN A 29 -1.04 -14.56 9.35
C ASN A 29 -2.27 -15.42 9.69
N LYS A 30 -2.14 -16.75 9.48
CA LYS A 30 -3.15 -17.75 9.89
C LYS A 30 -3.57 -17.62 11.35
N LYS A 31 -2.70 -17.09 12.22
CA LYS A 31 -2.99 -16.92 13.64
C LYS A 31 -4.01 -15.80 13.93
N ILE A 32 -4.15 -14.83 13.00
CA ILE A 32 -5.08 -13.70 13.12
C ILE A 32 -6.32 -13.91 12.24
N MET A 33 -6.14 -14.43 11.02
CA MET A 33 -7.22 -14.60 10.01
C MET A 33 -7.87 -15.99 10.00
N GLY A 34 -7.31 -16.98 10.71
CA GLY A 34 -7.88 -18.33 10.78
C GLY A 34 -7.93 -19.04 9.42
N GLU A 35 -9.13 -19.41 8.97
CA GLU A 35 -9.35 -20.09 7.67
C GLU A 35 -9.47 -19.13 6.48
N TYR A 36 -9.65 -17.82 6.72
CA TYR A 36 -9.75 -16.79 5.68
C TYR A 36 -8.40 -16.19 5.29
N THR A 37 -7.31 -16.94 5.44
CA THR A 37 -6.00 -16.42 5.04
C THR A 37 -5.93 -16.15 3.55
N ASN A 38 -5.19 -15.10 3.24
CA ASN A 38 -4.91 -14.70 1.88
C ASN A 38 -4.42 -15.91 1.07
N SER A 39 -5.22 -16.35 0.10
CA SER A 39 -4.79 -17.37 -0.85
C SER A 39 -3.63 -16.85 -1.70
N PHE A 40 -2.83 -17.76 -2.26
CA PHE A 40 -1.65 -17.42 -3.07
C PHE A 40 -1.94 -16.35 -4.15
N SER A 41 -3.14 -16.40 -4.76
CA SER A 41 -3.61 -15.41 -5.74
C SER A 41 -3.75 -13.98 -5.18
N ILE A 42 -4.26 -13.82 -3.95
CA ILE A 42 -4.40 -12.49 -3.34
C ILE A 42 -3.06 -12.01 -2.78
N ASN A 43 -2.18 -12.92 -2.35
CA ASN A 43 -0.82 -12.53 -1.97
C ASN A 43 -0.03 -11.99 -3.17
N ILE A 44 -0.17 -12.62 -4.35
CA ILE A 44 0.41 -12.14 -5.61
C ILE A 44 -0.17 -10.78 -6.00
N LEU A 45 -1.50 -10.63 -5.97
CA LEU A 45 -2.15 -9.35 -6.28
C LEU A 45 -1.67 -8.24 -5.33
N GLY A 46 -1.63 -8.52 -4.03
CA GLY A 46 -1.13 -7.59 -3.03
C GLY A 46 0.32 -7.19 -3.29
N VAL A 47 1.21 -8.15 -3.56
CA VAL A 47 2.62 -7.88 -3.88
C VAL A 47 2.75 -7.04 -5.14
N ILE A 48 1.98 -7.32 -6.20
CA ILE A 48 1.97 -6.51 -7.43
C ILE A 48 1.54 -5.08 -7.10
N ILE A 49 0.47 -4.88 -6.34
CA ILE A 49 -0.02 -3.54 -5.99
C ILE A 49 1.01 -2.79 -5.14
N THR A 50 1.59 -3.44 -4.13
CA THR A 50 2.64 -2.85 -3.30
C THR A 50 3.90 -2.53 -4.11
N ALA A 51 4.29 -3.39 -5.05
CA ALA A 51 5.42 -3.13 -5.94
C ALA A 51 5.15 -1.90 -6.84
N VAL A 52 3.98 -1.84 -7.47
CA VAL A 52 3.57 -0.69 -8.31
C VAL A 52 3.49 0.60 -7.48
N MET A 53 2.89 0.56 -6.29
CA MET A 53 2.82 1.72 -5.40
C MET A 53 4.19 2.13 -4.87
N GLY A 54 5.07 1.18 -4.55
CA GLY A 54 6.44 1.44 -4.12
C GLY A 54 7.28 2.09 -5.21
N ILE A 55 7.20 1.58 -6.44
CA ILE A 55 7.87 2.17 -7.62
C ILE A 55 7.33 3.56 -7.89
N ALA A 56 6.01 3.76 -7.88
CA ALA A 56 5.40 5.07 -8.08
C ALA A 56 5.80 6.07 -6.98
N SER A 57 5.86 5.64 -5.72
CA SER A 57 6.28 6.47 -4.59
C SER A 57 7.76 6.84 -4.70
N LEU A 58 8.65 5.90 -5.06
CA LEU A 58 10.06 6.17 -5.33
C LEU A 58 10.26 7.10 -6.52
N ALA A 59 9.51 6.92 -7.60
CA ALA A 59 9.54 7.80 -8.77
C ALA A 59 9.05 9.22 -8.43
N PHE A 60 8.02 9.35 -7.59
CA PHE A 60 7.54 10.64 -7.10
C PHE A 60 8.58 11.33 -6.21
N LEU A 61 9.23 10.58 -5.30
CA LEU A 61 10.34 11.08 -4.48
C LEU A 61 11.55 11.48 -5.33
N ALA A 62 11.91 10.70 -6.35
CA ALA A 62 12.99 11.03 -7.26
C ALA A 62 12.66 12.28 -8.10
N GLY A 63 11.43 12.38 -8.59
CA GLY A 63 10.94 13.52 -9.37
C GLY A 63 10.70 14.79 -8.54
N ILE A 64 10.64 14.70 -7.21
CA ILE A 64 10.57 15.89 -6.34
C ILE A 64 11.96 16.38 -5.91
N ILE A 65 12.98 15.53 -6.04
CA ILE A 65 14.39 15.82 -5.70
C ILE A 65 15.17 16.39 -6.89
N PHE A 66 14.75 16.12 -8.13
CA PHE A 66 15.38 16.57 -9.38
C PHE A 66 14.55 17.65 -10.08
#